data_AF-A0A8T3Y428-F1
#
_entry.id   AF-A0A8T3Y428-F1
#
_cell.length_a   1.000
_cell.length_b   1.000
_cell.length_c   1.000
_cell.angle_alpha   90.00
_cell.angle_beta   90.00
_cell.angle_gamma   90.00
#
_symmetry.space_group_name_H-M   'P 1'
#
loop_
_entity.id
_entity.type
_entity.pdbx_description
1 polymer ?
#
loop_
_entity_poly.entity_id
_entity_poly.type
_entity_poly.pdbx_seq_one_letter_code
_entity_poly.pdbx_strand_id
1 'polypeptide(L)'
;MALEDRFAENVRGWREHCNGFGFGVDPRRYTDCDAYRAIVQLGAAALPLIREAYLDEKLIGTHRWDSAVKAIMGTAFEIPKEFLDDPEKAKAYTIGWIDRHLSVRTKTARFTT
;
A
#
# COMPACT_ATOMS: atom_id res chain seq x y z
N MET A 1 -0.25 13.82 -16.51
CA MET A 1 -0.14 13.82 -15.04
C MET A 1 0.84 12.71 -14.68
N ALA A 2 1.85 12.99 -13.87
CA ALA A 2 2.85 11.97 -13.52
C ALA A 2 2.21 10.88 -12.63
N LEU A 3 2.86 9.72 -12.54
CA LEU A 3 2.41 8.62 -11.68
C LEU A 3 2.32 9.07 -10.21
N GLU A 4 3.30 9.84 -9.77
CA GLU A 4 3.40 10.40 -8.41
C GLU A 4 2.25 11.36 -8.12
N ASP A 5 1.92 12.26 -9.04
CA ASP A 5 0.78 13.18 -8.91
C ASP A 5 -0.54 12.41 -8.77
N ARG A 6 -0.75 11.42 -9.65
CA ARG A 6 -1.95 10.57 -9.61
C ARG A 6 -2.02 9.79 -8.31
N PHE A 7 -0.90 9.23 -7.85
CA PHE A 7 -0.85 8.51 -6.59
C PHE A 7 -1.20 9.45 -5.43
N ALA A 8 -0.53 10.59 -5.32
CA ALA A 8 -0.74 11.57 -4.25
C ALA A 8 -2.19 12.10 -4.20
N GLU A 9 -2.80 12.37 -5.34
CA GLU A 9 -4.21 12.79 -5.41
C GLU A 9 -5.14 11.70 -4.87
N ASN A 10 -4.92 10.45 -5.26
CA ASN A 10 -5.72 9.33 -4.76
C ASN A 10 -5.45 9.04 -3.28
N VAL A 11 -4.22 9.21 -2.79
CA VAL A 11 -3.91 9.10 -1.35
C VAL A 11 -4.71 10.15 -0.57
N ARG A 12 -4.76 11.39 -1.05
CA ARG A 12 -5.54 12.46 -0.42
C ARG A 12 -7.03 12.12 -0.39
N GLY A 13 -7.60 11.72 -1.52
CA GLY A 13 -9.02 11.33 -1.58
C GLY A 13 -9.35 10.12 -0.71
N TRP A 14 -8.43 9.16 -0.60
CA TRP A 14 -8.57 8.02 0.29
C TRP A 14 -8.54 8.45 1.77
N ARG A 15 -7.65 9.37 2.13
CA ARG A 15 -7.56 9.94 3.47
C ARG A 15 -8.79 10.73 3.86
N GLU A 16 -9.30 11.56 2.97
CA GLU A 16 -10.55 12.30 3.19
C GLU A 16 -11.74 11.35 3.40
N HIS A 17 -11.83 10.29 2.58
CA HIS A 17 -12.84 9.24 2.76
C HIS A 17 -12.72 8.58 4.14
N CYS A 18 -11.51 8.18 4.56
CA CYS A 18 -11.29 7.49 5.83
C CYS A 18 -11.52 8.42 7.05
N ASN A 19 -11.14 9.69 6.96
CA ASN A 19 -11.39 10.69 8.00
C ASN A 19 -12.88 11.05 8.14
N GLY A 20 -13.68 10.82 7.08
CA GLY A 20 -15.13 11.03 7.10
C GLY A 20 -15.89 10.01 7.96
N PHE A 21 -15.24 8.92 8.39
CA PHE A 21 -15.84 7.93 9.27
C PHE A 21 -15.24 8.00 10.68
N GLY A 22 -16.10 7.93 11.70
CA GLY A 22 -15.65 7.82 13.10
C GLY A 22 -14.87 6.51 13.34
N PHE A 23 -13.91 6.54 14.26
CA PHE A 23 -13.17 5.35 14.69
C PHE A 23 -14.13 4.19 15.06
N GLY A 24 -13.86 2.98 14.56
CA GLY A 24 -14.69 1.78 14.83
C GLY A 24 -15.64 1.35 13.71
N VAL A 25 -15.61 1.99 12.53
CA VAL A 25 -16.32 1.48 11.35
C VAL A 25 -15.70 0.22 10.77
N ASP A 26 -16.55 -0.59 10.14
CA ASP A 26 -16.23 -1.82 9.41
C ASP A 26 -14.93 -1.70 8.58
N PRO A 27 -13.94 -2.60 8.79
CA PRO A 27 -12.66 -2.58 8.07
C PRO A 27 -12.78 -2.55 6.54
N ARG A 28 -13.90 -3.03 5.99
CA ARG A 28 -14.17 -3.03 4.54
C ARG A 28 -14.32 -1.61 3.98
N ARG A 29 -14.70 -0.62 4.80
CA ARG A 29 -14.86 0.78 4.37
C ARG A 29 -13.54 1.46 4.03
N TYR A 30 -12.43 0.99 4.60
CA TYR A 30 -11.09 1.47 4.22
C TYR A 30 -10.71 1.06 2.79
N THR A 31 -11.29 -0.01 2.26
CA THR A 31 -11.02 -0.49 0.89
C THR A 31 -12.14 -0.16 -0.10
N ASP A 32 -13.27 0.37 0.39
CA ASP A 32 -14.46 0.66 -0.40
C ASP A 32 -14.56 2.15 -0.75
N CYS A 33 -13.54 2.66 -1.45
CA CYS A 33 -13.60 3.96 -2.08
C CYS A 33 -12.89 3.97 -3.44
N ASP A 34 -13.32 4.86 -4.31
CA ASP A 34 -12.76 4.94 -5.67
C ASP A 34 -11.30 5.35 -5.67
N ALA A 35 -10.88 6.16 -4.70
CA ALA A 35 -9.49 6.55 -4.53
C ALA A 35 -8.58 5.34 -4.19
N TYR A 36 -9.03 4.44 -3.32
CA TYR A 36 -8.33 3.18 -3.04
C TYR A 36 -8.25 2.30 -4.28
N ARG A 37 -9.37 2.13 -5.01
CA ARG A 37 -9.40 1.34 -6.25
C ARG A 37 -8.46 1.92 -7.30
N ALA A 38 -8.40 3.24 -7.41
CA ALA A 38 -7.49 3.93 -8.31
C ALA A 38 -6.01 3.69 -7.94
N ILE A 39 -5.66 3.67 -6.65
CA ILE A 39 -4.31 3.28 -6.20
C ILE A 39 -3.99 1.84 -6.62
N VAL A 40 -4.92 0.91 -6.40
CA VAL A 40 -4.75 -0.50 -6.80
C VAL A 40 -4.58 -0.65 -8.31
N GLN A 41 -5.32 0.13 -9.10
CA GLN A 41 -5.23 0.14 -10.57
C GLN A 41 -3.89 0.65 -11.11
N LEU A 42 -3.13 1.44 -10.34
CA LEU A 42 -1.75 1.79 -10.69
C LEU A 42 -0.82 0.56 -10.65
N GLY A 43 -1.23 -0.51 -9.96
CA GLY A 43 -0.58 -1.80 -9.96
C GLY A 43 0.83 -1.77 -9.35
N ALA A 44 1.71 -2.64 -9.84
CA ALA A 44 3.06 -2.80 -9.30
C ALA A 44 3.92 -1.52 -9.36
N ALA A 45 3.58 -0.57 -10.23
CA ALA A 45 4.27 0.72 -10.32
C ALA A 45 4.02 1.61 -9.08
N ALA A 46 2.94 1.39 -8.33
CA ALA A 46 2.65 2.11 -7.09
C ALA A 46 3.44 1.60 -5.87
N LEU A 47 4.05 0.41 -5.93
CA LEU A 47 4.77 -0.18 -4.79
C LEU A 47 5.86 0.73 -4.18
N PRO A 48 6.76 1.37 -4.95
CA PRO A 48 7.74 2.30 -4.38
C PRO A 48 7.07 3.48 -3.67
N LEU A 49 5.96 4.00 -4.22
CA LEU A 49 5.22 5.12 -3.63
C LEU A 49 4.48 4.71 -2.36
N ILE A 50 3.93 3.49 -2.32
CA ILE A 50 3.30 2.90 -1.12
C ILE A 50 4.34 2.73 -0.01
N ARG A 51 5.56 2.30 -0.36
CA ARG A 51 6.66 2.18 0.59
C ARG A 51 7.02 3.54 1.21
N GLU A 52 7.15 4.58 0.38
CA GLU A 52 7.41 5.94 0.87
C GLU A 52 6.27 6.46 1.75
N ALA A 53 5.03 6.23 1.35
CA ALA A 53 3.85 6.58 2.14
C ALA A 53 3.80 5.85 3.50
N TYR A 54 4.32 4.62 3.58
CA TYR A 54 4.44 3.86 4.83
C TYR A 54 5.53 4.40 5.77
N LEU A 55 6.55 5.05 5.23
CA LEU A 55 7.64 5.66 5.99
C LEU A 55 7.28 7.06 6.49
N ASP A 56 6.41 7.77 5.78
CA ASP A 56 5.90 9.08 6.21
C ASP A 56 4.88 8.92 7.36
N GLU A 57 5.33 9.19 8.58
CA GLU A 57 4.52 9.13 9.81
C GLU A 57 3.25 9.99 9.76
N LYS A 58 3.16 10.99 8.86
CA LYS A 58 1.96 11.82 8.70
C LYS A 58 0.80 11.10 8.01
N LEU A 59 1.05 9.94 7.41
CA LEU A 59 0.07 9.05 6.77
C LEU A 59 -0.23 7.81 7.62
N ILE A 60 0.50 7.62 8.71
CA ILE A 60 0.36 6.50 9.65
C ILE A 60 -0.67 6.88 10.70
N GLY A 61 -1.93 6.64 10.39
CA GLY A 61 -3.00 6.77 11.38
C GLY A 61 -4.12 5.74 11.26
N THR A 62 -4.38 5.23 10.06
CA THR A 62 -5.66 4.50 9.84
C THR A 62 -5.67 3.62 8.60
N HIS A 63 -4.57 3.59 7.83
CA HIS A 63 -4.62 3.16 6.44
C HIS A 63 -3.93 1.82 6.31
N ARG A 64 -4.72 0.78 6.02
CA ARG A 64 -4.27 -0.59 5.79
C ARG A 64 -3.59 -0.69 4.42
N TRP A 65 -2.45 -0.04 4.27
CA TRP A 65 -1.65 -0.05 3.05
C TRP A 65 -1.23 -1.48 2.66
N ASP A 66 -1.08 -2.36 3.65
CA ASP A 66 -0.98 -3.81 3.47
C ASP A 66 -2.10 -4.39 2.59
N SER A 67 -3.32 -3.88 2.74
CA SER A 67 -4.46 -4.30 1.95
C SER A 67 -4.36 -3.77 0.52
N ALA A 68 -3.80 -2.59 0.30
CA ALA A 68 -3.49 -2.09 -1.05
C ALA A 68 -2.41 -2.96 -1.73
N VAL A 69 -1.33 -3.31 -1.02
CA VAL A 69 -0.28 -4.20 -1.52
C VAL A 69 -0.84 -5.57 -1.86
N LYS A 70 -1.70 -6.14 -1.00
CA LYS A 70 -2.39 -7.41 -1.26
C LYS A 70 -3.32 -7.33 -2.48
N ALA A 71 -4.04 -6.22 -2.66
CA ALA A 71 -4.90 -6.05 -3.82
C ALA A 71 -4.11 -5.90 -5.12
N ILE A 72 -2.94 -5.27 -5.08
CA ILE A 72 -2.03 -5.12 -6.23
C ILE A 72 -1.34 -6.45 -6.58
N MET A 73 -0.82 -7.15 -5.57
CA MET A 73 0.04 -8.32 -5.76
C MET A 73 -0.72 -9.65 -5.68
N GLY A 74 -1.98 -9.63 -5.26
CA GLY A 74 -2.81 -10.82 -5.08
C GLY A 74 -2.18 -11.80 -4.10
N THR A 75 -2.07 -13.06 -4.52
CA THR A 75 -1.52 -14.16 -3.73
C THR A 75 0.00 -14.10 -3.54
N ALA A 76 0.72 -13.24 -4.27
CA ALA A 76 2.15 -13.09 -4.10
C ALA A 76 2.53 -12.37 -2.78
N PHE A 77 1.57 -11.70 -2.15
CA PHE A 77 1.74 -11.02 -0.87
C PHE A 77 0.76 -11.53 0.18
N GLU A 78 1.29 -12.10 1.25
CA GLU A 78 0.51 -12.52 2.41
C GLU A 78 1.25 -12.13 3.70
N ILE A 79 0.52 -11.49 4.62
CA ILE A 79 1.02 -11.15 5.95
C ILE A 79 0.83 -12.37 6.86
N PRO A 80 1.89 -12.83 7.53
CA PRO A 80 1.81 -13.86 8.56
C PRO A 80 0.76 -13.50 9.62
N LYS A 81 -0.06 -14.47 10.02
CA LYS A 81 -1.18 -14.24 10.96
C LYS A 81 -0.71 -13.62 12.29
N GLU A 82 0.48 -13.99 12.74
CA GLU A 82 1.16 -13.44 13.92
C GLU A 82 1.42 -11.93 13.88
N PHE A 83 1.40 -11.31 12.71
CA PHE A 83 1.60 -9.87 12.53
C PHE A 83 0.27 -9.11 12.34
N LEU A 84 -0.87 -9.81 12.21
CA LEU A 84 -2.16 -9.15 11.93
C LEU A 84 -2.67 -8.29 13.10
N ASP A 85 -2.37 -8.70 14.32
CA ASP A 85 -2.75 -7.99 15.55
C ASP A 85 -1.73 -6.91 15.95
N ASP A 86 -0.61 -6.81 15.23
CA ASP A 86 0.49 -5.89 15.52
C ASP A 86 0.75 -4.98 14.30
N PRO A 87 0.16 -3.77 14.27
CA PRO A 87 0.25 -2.89 13.10
C PRO A 87 1.69 -2.46 12.78
N GLU A 88 2.57 -2.40 13.77
CA GLU A 88 3.99 -2.08 13.55
C GLU A 88 4.72 -3.23 12.87
N LYS A 89 4.48 -4.48 13.30
CA LYS A 89 5.05 -5.66 12.63
C LYS A 89 4.47 -5.85 11.23
N ALA A 90 3.16 -5.66 11.04
CA ALA A 90 2.54 -5.71 9.72
C ALA A 90 3.14 -4.67 8.78
N LYS A 91 3.35 -3.43 9.26
CA LYS A 91 4.07 -2.37 8.54
C LYS A 91 5.48 -2.81 8.16
N ALA A 92 6.29 -3.22 9.14
CA ALA A 92 7.69 -3.59 8.91
C ALA A 92 7.82 -4.75 7.91
N TYR A 93 6.95 -5.76 8.04
CA TYR A 93 6.88 -6.88 7.09
C TYR A 93 6.53 -6.42 5.68
N THR A 94 5.51 -5.56 5.54
CA THR A 94 5.06 -5.05 4.24
C THR A 94 6.16 -4.25 3.54
N ILE A 95 6.81 -3.32 4.25
CA ILE A 95 7.94 -2.53 3.72
C ILE A 95 9.07 -3.46 3.29
N GLY A 96 9.47 -4.41 4.15
CA GLY A 96 10.55 -5.34 3.84
C GLY A 96 10.23 -6.27 2.66
N TRP A 97 8.96 -6.64 2.49
CA TRP A 97 8.52 -7.41 1.32
C TRP A 97 8.61 -6.58 0.04
N ILE A 98 8.14 -5.32 0.06
CA ILE A 98 8.25 -4.41 -1.09
C ILE A 98 9.72 -4.22 -1.48
N ASP A 99 10.60 -3.99 -0.51
CA ASP A 99 12.04 -3.78 -0.75
C ASP A 99 12.69 -4.99 -1.43
N ARG A 100 12.37 -6.20 -0.95
CA ARG A 100 12.84 -7.43 -1.60
C ARG A 100 12.27 -7.56 -3.01
N HIS A 101 10.98 -7.28 -3.21
CA HIS A 101 10.32 -7.41 -4.51
C HIS A 101 10.92 -6.42 -5.55
N LEU A 102 11.16 -5.18 -5.14
CA LEU A 102 11.78 -4.15 -5.98
C LEU A 102 13.26 -4.46 -6.27
N SER A 103 14.00 -4.99 -5.29
CA SER A 103 15.39 -5.43 -5.47
C SER A 103 15.53 -6.63 -6.40
N VAL A 104 14.58 -7.57 -6.38
CA VAL A 104 14.58 -8.72 -7.29
C VAL A 104 14.34 -8.27 -8.73
N ARG A 105 13.38 -7.37 -8.98
CA ARG A 105 13.09 -6.87 -10.33
C ARG A 105 14.25 -6.08 -10.96
N THR A 106 15.05 -5.38 -10.15
CA THR A 106 16.24 -4.66 -10.64
C THR A 106 17.39 -5.60 -10.98
N LYS A 107 17.48 -6.79 -10.37
CA LYS A 107 18.47 -7.81 -10.74
C LYS A 107 18.11 -8.57 -12.02
N THR A 108 16.83 -8.85 -12.26
CA THR A 108 16.41 -9.59 -13.46
C THR A 108 16.54 -8.77 -14.76
N ALA A 109 16.53 -7.43 -14.68
CA ALA A 109 16.73 -6.56 -15.85
C ALA A 109 18.19 -6.51 -16.36
N ARG A 110 19.16 -7.13 -15.66
CA ARG A 110 20.58 -7.17 -16.06
C ARG A 110 21.01 -8.42 -16.84
N PHE A 111 20.09 -9.33 -17.15
CA PHE A 111 20.41 -10.58 -17.86
C PHE A 111 19.56 -10.76 -19.11
N THR A 112 19.71 -9.85 -20.06
CA THR A 112 19.44 -10.11 -21.49
C THR A 112 20.48 -9.35 -22.28
N THR A 113 21.54 -10.05 -22.66
CA THR A 113 22.53 -9.63 -23.66
C THR A 113 22.55 -10.71 -24.74
#